data_AF-A0AA35TBJ4-F1
#
_entry.id   AF-A0AA35TBJ4-F1
#
_cell.length_a   1.000
_cell.length_b   1.000
_cell.length_c   1.000
_cell.angle_alpha   90.00
_cell.angle_beta   90.00
_cell.angle_gamma   90.00
#
_symmetry.space_group_name_H-M   'P 1'
#
loop_
_entity.id
_entity.type
_entity.pdbx_description
1 polymer ?
#
loop_
_entity_poly.entity_id
_entity_poly.type
_entity_poly.pdbx_seq_one_letter_code
_entity_poly.pdbx_strand_id
1 'polypeptide(L)'
;MARRFDGLSPTTLRLRLKEEIPSLSESILDNILEHKIDGEVFLSLNDENLREIAPLLGDRLKIKRLISETLVKLDTPPSSTSPNTPSTGPLVLLPSHLKD
;
A
#
# COMPACT_ATOMS: atom_id res chain seq x y z
N MET A 1 17.31 1.87 1.22
CA MET A 1 15.84 2.01 1.18
C MET A 1 15.25 0.84 1.95
N ALA A 2 14.65 1.09 3.12
CA ALA A 2 14.12 0.02 3.95
C ALA A 2 12.80 -0.47 3.35
N ARG A 3 12.90 -1.53 2.55
CA ARG A 3 11.78 -2.35 2.13
C ARG A 3 11.03 -2.80 3.41
N ARG A 4 9.79 -2.32 3.63
CA ARG A 4 9.08 -2.40 4.94
C ARG A 4 8.99 -3.82 5.52
N PHE A 5 8.95 -4.83 4.66
CA PHE A 5 8.89 -6.24 5.05
C PHE A 5 10.07 -7.08 4.54
N ASP A 6 10.89 -6.58 3.63
CA ASP A 6 11.95 -7.38 3.03
C ASP A 6 13.10 -7.62 4.01
N GLY A 7 13.66 -8.83 3.96
CA GLY A 7 14.64 -9.29 4.93
C GLY A 7 14.08 -9.48 6.35
N LEU A 8 12.76 -9.34 6.56
CA LEU A 8 12.15 -9.70 7.84
C LEU A 8 12.03 -11.22 7.96
N SER A 9 12.50 -11.71 9.10
CA SER A 9 12.26 -13.09 9.53
C SER A 9 10.76 -13.37 9.71
N PRO A 10 10.31 -14.63 9.66
CA PRO A 10 8.88 -14.98 9.72
C PRO A 10 8.24 -14.52 11.03
N THR A 11 9.02 -14.56 12.13
CA THR A 11 8.62 -14.10 13.45
C THR A 11 8.37 -12.59 13.48
N THR A 12 9.26 -11.82 12.86
CA THR A 12 9.12 -10.36 12.78
C THR A 12 7.99 -9.98 11.82
N LEU A 13 7.84 -10.70 10.71
CA LEU A 13 6.75 -10.52 9.76
C LEU A 13 5.38 -10.72 10.44
N ARG A 14 5.22 -11.80 11.20
CA ARG A 14 4.02 -12.08 11.99
C ARG A 14 3.64 -10.94 12.92
N LEU A 15 4.60 -10.42 13.68
CA LEU A 15 4.37 -9.31 14.60
C LEU A 15 3.89 -8.07 13.84
N ARG A 16 4.57 -7.73 12.73
CA ARG A 16 4.17 -6.59 11.91
C ARG A 16 2.81 -6.74 11.25
N LEU A 17 2.47 -7.93 10.77
CA LEU A 17 1.16 -8.22 10.19
C LEU A 17 0.03 -8.05 11.21
N LYS A 18 0.27 -8.47 12.46
CA LYS A 18 -0.67 -8.28 13.56
C LYS A 18 -0.86 -6.79 13.92
N GLU A 19 0.19 -5.98 13.81
CA GLU A 19 0.11 -4.53 14.03
C GLU A 19 -0.62 -3.79 12.89
N GLU A 20 -0.29 -4.09 11.63
CA GLU A 20 -0.91 -3.40 10.47
C GLU A 20 -2.35 -3.87 10.24
N ILE A 21 -2.65 -5.14 10.53
CA ILE A 21 -3.98 -5.74 10.37
C ILE A 21 -4.37 -6.45 11.68
N PRO A 22 -4.82 -5.71 12.72
CA PRO A 22 -5.24 -6.31 13.99
C PRO A 22 -6.48 -7.22 13.85
N SER A 23 -7.19 -7.12 12.73
CA SER A 23 -8.33 -7.98 12.39
C SER A 23 -7.96 -9.19 11.52
N LEU A 24 -6.65 -9.47 11.34
CA LEU A 24 -6.18 -10.65 10.63
C LEU A 24 -6.31 -11.88 11.53
N SER A 25 -6.79 -12.99 10.98
CA SER A 25 -6.95 -14.22 11.75
C SER A 25 -5.60 -14.75 12.27
N GLU A 26 -5.55 -15.21 13.52
CA GLU A 26 -4.33 -15.78 14.11
C GLU A 26 -3.87 -17.04 13.37
N SER A 27 -4.79 -17.80 12.76
CA SER A 27 -4.43 -18.97 11.94
C SER A 27 -3.56 -18.60 10.73
N ILE A 28 -3.74 -17.41 10.16
CA ILE A 28 -2.91 -16.93 9.04
C ILE A 28 -1.50 -16.59 9.53
N LEU A 29 -1.41 -15.98 10.71
CA LEU A 29 -0.14 -15.65 11.35
C LEU A 29 0.64 -16.92 11.71
N ASP A 30 -0.05 -17.98 12.13
CA ASP A 30 0.55 -19.29 12.38
C ASP A 30 1.01 -19.95 11.07
N ASN A 31 0.17 -19.96 10.03
CA ASN A 31 0.55 -20.47 8.71
C ASN A 31 1.81 -19.78 8.16
N ILE A 32 1.98 -18.49 8.39
CA ILE A 32 3.20 -17.75 8.00
C ILE A 32 4.45 -18.30 8.71
N LEU A 33 4.33 -18.67 9.99
CA LEU A 33 5.43 -19.28 10.74
C LEU A 33 5.67 -20.72 10.30
N GLU A 34 4.61 -21.51 10.14
CA GLU A 34 4.70 -22.91 9.74
C GLU A 34 5.33 -23.07 8.36
N HIS A 35 4.90 -22.25 7.40
CA HIS A 35 5.44 -22.24 6.04
C HIS A 35 6.75 -21.46 5.91
N LYS A 36 7.29 -20.90 7.01
CA LYS A 36 8.51 -20.09 7.05
C LYS A 36 8.49 -18.98 6.00
N ILE A 37 7.38 -18.25 5.93
CA ILE A 37 7.20 -17.17 4.98
C ILE A 37 7.93 -15.95 5.52
N ASP A 38 9.10 -15.69 4.94
CA ASP A 38 9.85 -14.46 5.14
C ASP A 38 9.21 -13.31 4.35
N GLY A 39 9.58 -12.07 4.66
CA GLY A 39 8.91 -10.94 4.02
C GLY A 39 9.17 -10.76 2.53
N GLU A 40 10.28 -11.26 1.97
CA GLU A 40 10.44 -11.35 0.51
C GLU A 40 9.43 -12.31 -0.12
N VAL A 41 9.24 -13.48 0.50
CA VAL A 41 8.26 -14.47 0.06
C VAL A 41 6.85 -13.91 0.19
N PHE A 42 6.56 -13.24 1.31
CA PHE A 42 5.28 -12.59 1.57
C PHE A 42 4.91 -11.57 0.48
N LEU A 43 5.86 -10.71 0.10
CA LEU A 43 5.65 -9.71 -0.96
C LEU A 43 5.50 -10.34 -2.36
N SER A 44 5.96 -11.58 -2.51
CA SER A 44 5.90 -12.36 -3.74
C SER A 44 4.77 -13.40 -3.73
N LEU A 45 3.83 -13.35 -2.77
CA LEU A 45 2.74 -14.32 -2.68
C LEU A 45 1.69 -14.16 -3.80
N ASN A 46 1.38 -15.26 -4.46
CA ASN A 46 0.37 -15.36 -5.52
C ASN A 46 -1.01 -15.71 -4.92
N ASP A 47 -2.09 -15.61 -5.71
CA ASP A 47 -3.44 -16.00 -5.28
C ASP A 47 -3.52 -17.45 -4.78
N GLU A 48 -2.80 -18.37 -5.42
CA GLU A 48 -2.80 -19.78 -5.06
C GLU A 48 -2.20 -19.99 -3.67
N ASN A 49 -0.99 -19.45 -3.43
CA ASN A 49 -0.33 -19.51 -2.11
C ASN A 49 -1.16 -18.79 -1.04
N LEU A 50 -1.75 -17.64 -1.38
CA LEU A 50 -2.64 -16.91 -0.47
C LEU A 50 -3.89 -17.71 -0.12
N ARG A 51 -4.40 -18.56 -1.01
CA ARG A 51 -5.56 -19.42 -0.74
C ARG A 51 -5.22 -20.56 0.21
N GLU A 52 -3.98 -21.05 0.18
CA GLU A 52 -3.49 -22.04 1.15
C GLU A 52 -3.30 -21.42 2.54
N ILE A 53 -2.68 -20.24 2.61
CA ILE A 53 -2.39 -19.55 3.89
C ILE A 53 -3.65 -18.90 4.48
N ALA A 54 -4.49 -18.30 3.62
CA ALA A 54 -5.69 -17.56 3.98
C ALA A 54 -6.89 -18.08 3.15
N PRO A 55 -7.59 -19.12 3.60
CA PRO A 55 -8.72 -19.68 2.84
C PRO A 55 -9.89 -18.69 2.71
N LEU A 56 -10.04 -17.77 3.68
CA LEU A 56 -11.10 -16.77 3.70
C LEU A 56 -10.82 -15.64 2.70
N LEU A 57 -11.83 -15.28 1.91
CA LEU A 57 -11.70 -14.22 0.90
C LEU A 57 -11.42 -12.86 1.54
N GLY A 58 -12.06 -12.57 2.68
CA GLY A 58 -11.88 -11.30 3.39
C GLY A 58 -10.42 -11.07 3.80
N ASP A 59 -9.76 -12.09 4.33
CA ASP A 59 -8.35 -11.97 4.73
C ASP A 59 -7.41 -11.89 3.53
N ARG A 60 -7.68 -12.65 2.45
CA ARG A 60 -6.93 -12.54 1.20
C ARG A 60 -6.93 -11.13 0.64
N LEU A 61 -8.08 -10.45 0.65
CA LEU A 61 -8.18 -9.07 0.19
C LEU A 61 -7.37 -8.10 1.06
N LYS A 62 -7.38 -8.27 2.39
CA LYS A 62 -6.58 -7.46 3.31
C LYS A 62 -5.08 -7.65 3.07
N ILE A 63 -4.63 -8.89 2.93
CA ILE A 63 -3.22 -9.23 2.67
C ILE A 63 -2.78 -8.67 1.31
N LYS A 64 -3.56 -8.92 0.25
CA LYS A 64 -3.28 -8.36 -1.09
C LYS A 64 -3.16 -6.85 -1.06
N ARG A 65 -4.09 -6.18 -0.39
CA ARG A 65 -4.06 -4.72 -0.26
C ARG A 65 -2.77 -4.27 0.43
N LEU A 66 -2.37 -4.92 1.52
CA LEU A 66 -1.13 -4.59 2.24
C LEU A 66 0.12 -4.77 1.35
N ILE A 67 0.19 -5.88 0.61
CA ILE A 67 1.28 -6.15 -0.34
C ILE A 67 1.31 -5.04 -1.41
N SER A 68 0.17 -4.74 -2.03
CA SER A 68 0.06 -3.67 -3.02
C SER A 68 0.43 -2.30 -2.46
N GLU A 69 0.00 -1.94 -1.26
CA GLU A 69 0.39 -0.66 -0.63
C GLU A 69 1.89 -0.59 -0.34
N THR A 70 2.51 -1.72 -0.06
CA THR A 70 3.97 -1.80 0.14
C THR A 70 4.72 -1.66 -1.18
N LEU A 71 4.24 -2.31 -2.25
CA LEU A 71 4.84 -2.26 -3.58
C LEU A 71 4.58 -0.93 -4.31
N VAL A 72 3.40 -0.33 -4.18
CA VAL A 72 3.04 0.94 -4.85
C VAL A 72 3.83 2.12 -4.27
N LYS A 73 4.15 2.11 -2.97
CA LYS A 73 5.06 3.08 -2.37
C LYS A 73 6.49 3.02 -2.91
N LEU A 74 6.83 1.99 -3.70
CA LEU A 74 8.11 1.85 -4.39
C LEU A 74 8.18 2.70 -5.68
N ASP A 75 7.04 2.95 -6.32
CA ASP A 75 6.97 3.56 -7.66
C ASP A 75 6.44 5.01 -7.63
N THR A 76 6.03 5.51 -6.47
CA THR A 76 5.67 6.92 -6.34
C THR A 76 6.95 7.72 -6.07
N PRO A 77 7.50 8.49 -7.02
CA PRO A 77 8.41 9.57 -6.64
C PRO A 77 7.68 10.41 -5.59
N PRO A 78 8.39 11.01 -4.60
CA PRO A 78 7.73 11.94 -3.71
C PRO A 78 7.13 13.04 -4.60
N SER A 79 5.82 12.99 -4.82
CA SER A 79 5.07 14.13 -5.36
C SER A 79 5.22 15.18 -4.29
N SER A 80 6.28 15.97 -4.47
CA SER A 80 6.65 17.09 -3.66
C SER A 80 5.41 17.96 -3.57
N THR A 81 4.87 17.98 -2.36
CA THR A 81 3.92 18.94 -1.84
C THR A 81 4.15 20.32 -2.45
N SER A 82 3.12 20.88 -3.05
CA SER A 82 2.86 22.32 -2.99
C SER A 82 1.36 22.56 -3.06
N PRO A 83 0.69 22.74 -1.90
CA PRO A 83 -0.62 23.36 -1.83
C PRO A 83 -0.40 24.86 -1.98
N ASN A 84 -0.72 25.43 -3.14
CA ASN A 84 -0.79 26.88 -3.30
C ASN A 84 -2.12 27.25 -3.95
N THR A 85 -3.15 27.38 -3.12
CA THR A 85 -4.10 28.48 -3.24
C THR A 85 -3.85 29.33 -1.99
N PRO A 86 -3.62 30.65 -2.06
CA PRO A 86 -4.51 31.60 -2.73
C PRO A 86 -3.79 32.81 -3.39
N SER A 87 -4.57 33.76 -3.92
CA SER A 87 -4.29 35.20 -3.96
C SER A 87 -4.14 35.84 -5.34
N THR A 88 -4.97 36.89 -5.50
CA THR A 88 -4.75 38.10 -6.31
C THR A 88 -4.97 37.97 -7.82
N GLY A 89 -6.13 38.46 -8.29
CA GLY A 89 -6.49 38.48 -9.72
C GLY A 89 -5.70 39.49 -10.55
N PRO A 90 -6.10 39.70 -11.82
CA PRO A 90 -6.03 41.01 -12.42
C PRO A 90 -7.44 41.58 -12.61
N LEU A 91 -7.62 42.75 -12.01
CA LEU A 91 -8.56 43.77 -12.42
C LEU A 91 -8.53 43.98 -13.94
N VAL A 92 -9.72 44.29 -14.49
CA VAL A 92 -9.96 45.38 -15.46
C VAL A 92 -9.87 45.09 -16.97
N LEU A 93 -11.08 45.14 -17.58
CA LEU A 93 -11.50 45.98 -18.72
C LEU A 93 -10.89 45.73 -20.12
N LEU A 94 -11.71 45.26 -21.08
CA LEU A 94 -12.52 46.08 -22.03
C LEU A 94 -12.95 45.23 -23.26
N PRO A 95 -14.20 45.33 -23.75
CA PRO A 95 -14.54 44.92 -25.11
C PRO A 95 -14.16 46.04 -26.10
N SER A 96 -13.23 45.76 -27.02
CA SER A 96 -13.04 46.56 -28.25
C SER A 96 -13.87 45.88 -29.35
N HIS A 97 -15.02 46.43 -29.75
CA HIS A 97 -15.20 47.29 -30.95
C HIS A 97 -14.53 46.67 -32.20
N LEU A 98 -15.12 46.50 -33.38
CA LEU A 98 -16.11 47.29 -34.11
C LEU A 98 -16.32 46.57 -35.48
N LYS A 99 -17.56 46.44 -35.95
CA LYS A 99 -18.06 46.69 -37.32
C LYS A 99 -17.25 46.19 -38.55
N ASP A 100 -17.86 45.30 -39.31
CA ASP A 100 -18.26 45.59 -40.70
C ASP A 100 -19.70 45.12 -40.91
#